data_AF-A0A2E1L606-F1
#
_entry.id   AF-A0A2E1L606-F1
#
_cell.length_a   1.000
_cell.length_b   1.000
_cell.length_c   1.000
_cell.angle_alpha   90.00
_cell.angle_beta   90.00
_cell.angle_gamma   90.00
#
_symmetry.space_group_name_H-M   'P 1'
#
loop_
_entity.id
_entity.type
_entity.pdbx_description
1 polymer ?
#
loop_
_entity_poly.entity_id
_entity_poly.type
_entity_poly.pdbx_seq_one_letter_code
_entity_poly.pdbx_strand_id
1 'polypeptide(L)'
;MRRQKITSGICAQYRGFWPNSGHSSAPTLYRTLTVENILPATGMEDKNMKNETRNDEAVSPVIATILMVAITVVLAGVLYVWAANLAESNTDGDLALYSFSGADGAGADEVVVTMDQGGDLNWASAKVKVAIGQEAAVTAGDCAVDATAPCYTTTETDQAWNVGEAVTITTQGCGADATCTVTVTILNDRDGVTLDTSSIAME
;
A
#
# COMPACT_ATOMS: atom_id res chain seq x y z
N MET A 1 -56.13 -8.27 29.38
CA MET A 1 -55.11 -9.31 29.62
C MET A 1 -53.78 -8.63 29.96
N ARG A 2 -53.30 -8.83 31.19
CA ARG A 2 -52.00 -8.34 31.70
C ARG A 2 -50.91 -9.38 31.39
N ARG A 3 -49.73 -8.94 30.93
CA ARG A 3 -48.43 -9.64 31.09
C ARG A 3 -47.34 -8.56 31.21
N GLN A 4 -47.04 -8.12 32.44
CA GLN A 4 -45.90 -8.55 33.28
C GLN A 4 -44.51 -8.29 32.65
N LYS A 5 -43.90 -7.17 33.08
CA LYS A 5 -42.45 -6.95 33.12
C LYS A 5 -41.82 -8.06 33.98
N ILE A 6 -40.85 -8.78 33.42
CA ILE A 6 -39.98 -9.66 34.20
C ILE A 6 -38.65 -8.95 34.35
N THR A 7 -38.49 -8.34 35.52
CA THR A 7 -37.20 -8.11 36.16
C THR A 7 -36.65 -9.47 36.57
N SER A 8 -35.44 -9.82 36.17
CA SER A 8 -34.66 -10.87 36.82
C SER A 8 -33.19 -10.50 36.78
N GLY A 9 -32.66 -10.16 37.96
CA GLY A 9 -31.23 -10.05 38.18
C GLY A 9 -30.65 -11.44 38.36
N ILE A 10 -29.54 -11.72 37.67
CA ILE A 10 -28.59 -12.76 38.06
C ILE A 10 -27.21 -12.12 37.96
N CYS A 11 -26.69 -11.75 39.13
CA CYS A 11 -25.30 -11.42 39.38
C CYS A 11 -24.53 -12.75 39.41
N ALA A 12 -23.69 -12.99 38.41
CA ALA A 12 -22.74 -14.09 38.43
C ALA A 12 -21.35 -13.53 38.14
N GLN A 13 -20.53 -13.55 39.17
CA GLN A 13 -19.12 -13.18 39.16
C GLN A 13 -18.36 -14.05 38.14
N TYR A 14 -17.73 -13.43 37.16
CA TYR A 14 -16.66 -14.06 36.39
C TYR A 14 -15.36 -13.30 36.63
N ARG A 15 -14.56 -13.82 37.57
CA ARG A 15 -13.14 -13.51 37.70
C ARG A 15 -12.37 -14.44 36.77
N GLY A 16 -11.70 -13.86 35.78
CA GLY A 16 -10.66 -14.49 34.96
C GLY A 16 -9.93 -13.38 34.21
N PHE A 17 -8.88 -12.79 34.80
CA PHE A 17 -7.50 -13.25 34.66
C PHE A 17 -7.02 -13.20 33.20
N TRP A 18 -6.73 -11.98 32.74
CA TRP A 18 -5.90 -11.73 31.56
C TRP A 18 -4.43 -11.66 32.00
N PRO A 19 -3.52 -12.48 31.46
CA PRO A 19 -2.10 -12.17 31.50
C PRO A 19 -1.74 -11.34 30.26
N ASN A 20 -1.40 -10.08 30.51
CA ASN A 20 -0.80 -9.15 29.57
C ASN A 20 0.67 -9.56 29.36
N SER A 21 1.06 -9.95 28.15
CA SER A 21 2.45 -10.28 27.78
C SER A 21 3.29 -9.01 27.66
N GLY A 22 3.70 -8.49 28.83
CA GLY A 22 4.68 -7.43 28.97
C GLY A 22 6.11 -7.98 28.89
N HIS A 23 6.95 -7.24 28.15
CA HIS A 23 8.35 -7.51 27.88
C HIS A 23 9.17 -7.66 29.18
N SER A 24 9.87 -8.79 29.32
CA SER A 24 10.84 -9.03 30.37
C SER A 24 12.15 -8.30 30.02
N SER A 25 12.37 -7.15 30.67
CA SER A 25 13.66 -6.43 30.65
C SER A 25 14.35 -6.62 32.00
N ALA A 26 15.61 -7.02 31.94
CA ALA A 26 16.44 -7.49 33.05
C ALA A 26 16.71 -6.47 34.17
N PRO A 27 17.03 -6.92 35.39
CA PRO A 27 17.89 -6.19 36.32
C PRO A 27 19.32 -6.72 36.25
N THR A 28 20.20 -5.93 35.64
CA THR A 28 21.67 -6.07 35.68
C THR A 28 22.16 -5.85 37.11
N LEU A 29 22.76 -6.86 37.73
CA LEU A 29 23.40 -6.74 39.04
C LEU A 29 24.64 -5.85 38.94
N TYR A 30 24.59 -4.68 39.58
CA TYR A 30 25.76 -3.83 39.80
C TYR A 30 26.67 -4.50 40.84
N ARG A 31 27.79 -5.06 40.39
CA ARG A 31 28.90 -5.45 41.27
C ARG A 31 29.76 -4.20 41.53
N THR A 32 29.57 -3.58 42.68
CA THR A 32 30.45 -2.53 43.21
C THR A 32 31.82 -3.12 43.53
N LEU A 33 32.81 -2.89 42.67
CA LEU A 33 34.21 -3.10 43.01
C LEU A 33 34.70 -1.86 43.74
N THR A 34 34.97 -2.04 45.04
CA THR A 34 35.63 -1.06 45.89
C THR A 34 36.97 -0.66 45.27
N VAL A 35 37.13 0.63 44.97
CA VAL A 35 38.38 1.22 44.47
C VAL A 35 39.40 1.20 45.62
N GLU A 36 40.22 0.16 45.68
CA GLU A 36 41.49 0.24 46.38
C GLU A 36 42.52 0.90 45.46
N ASN A 37 43.05 2.02 45.91
CA ASN A 37 44.11 2.78 45.24
C ASN A 37 45.36 1.90 45.04
N ILE A 38 45.68 1.60 43.78
CA ILE A 38 46.97 1.05 43.39
C ILE A 38 47.81 2.19 42.82
N LEU A 39 48.96 2.45 43.46
CA LEU A 39 49.99 3.42 43.05
C LEU A 39 50.49 3.14 41.62
N PRO A 40 50.89 4.16 40.85
CA PRO A 40 51.29 3.97 39.46
C PRO A 40 52.62 3.22 39.40
N ALA A 41 52.58 2.00 38.86
CA ALA A 41 53.81 1.34 38.39
C ALA A 41 54.31 2.13 37.17
N THR A 42 55.28 3.01 37.41
CA THR A 42 56.06 3.64 36.35
C THR A 42 56.82 2.57 35.57
N GLY A 43 56.65 2.58 34.26
CA GLY A 43 57.60 1.99 33.31
C GLY A 43 57.30 0.57 32.89
N MET A 44 56.67 0.43 31.73
CA MET A 44 57.19 -0.35 30.61
C MET A 44 56.53 0.19 29.32
N GLU A 45 57.37 0.56 28.37
CA GLU A 45 56.96 1.10 27.08
C GLU A 45 56.45 -0.03 26.18
N ASP A 46 55.14 -0.09 25.96
CA ASP A 46 54.58 -0.98 24.94
C ASP A 46 54.74 -0.31 23.58
N LYS A 47 55.80 -0.74 22.90
CA LYS A 47 56.10 -0.41 21.51
C LYS A 47 54.94 -0.82 20.61
N ASN A 48 54.77 -0.02 19.55
CA ASN A 48 54.26 -0.43 18.25
C ASN A 48 52.72 -0.43 18.06
N MET A 49 52.15 0.76 17.91
CA MET A 49 51.08 0.95 16.91
C MET A 49 51.65 1.77 15.75
N LYS A 50 52.33 1.09 14.82
CA LYS A 50 52.53 1.63 13.47
C LYS A 50 51.24 1.39 12.68
N ASN A 51 50.32 2.34 12.81
CA ASN A 51 49.33 2.62 11.79
C ASN A 51 50.09 3.09 10.55
N GLU A 52 50.31 2.22 9.55
CA GLU A 52 50.57 2.57 8.14
C GLU A 52 50.63 1.25 7.35
N THR A 53 49.49 0.70 6.96
CA THR A 53 49.39 -0.10 5.72
C THR A 53 48.22 0.45 4.95
N ARG A 54 48.47 1.59 4.29
CA ARG A 54 47.73 1.97 3.09
C ARG A 54 47.94 0.84 2.10
N ASN A 55 47.01 -0.11 2.06
CA ASN A 55 46.92 -1.11 1.00
C ASN A 55 46.39 -0.42 -0.26
N ASP A 56 47.18 0.55 -0.76
CA ASP A 56 47.02 1.18 -2.06
C ASP A 56 47.72 0.31 -3.14
N GLU A 57 48.12 -0.93 -2.82
CA GLU A 57 48.27 -2.04 -3.78
C GLU A 57 46.89 -2.69 -3.98
N ALA A 58 45.94 -1.90 -4.44
CA ALA A 58 45.59 -1.85 -5.86
C ALA A 58 45.26 -3.24 -6.37
N VAL A 59 43.98 -3.58 -6.22
CA VAL A 59 43.26 -4.58 -7.00
C VAL A 59 43.98 -4.77 -8.33
N SER A 60 44.61 -5.95 -8.53
CA SER A 60 45.41 -6.22 -9.73
C SER A 60 44.62 -5.80 -10.98
N PRO A 61 45.23 -5.15 -11.99
CA PRO A 61 44.49 -4.62 -13.15
C PRO A 61 43.54 -5.63 -13.81
N VAL A 62 43.91 -6.91 -13.75
CA VAL A 62 43.10 -8.02 -14.25
C VAL A 62 41.97 -8.42 -13.28
N ILE A 63 42.25 -8.42 -11.97
CA ILE A 63 41.25 -8.77 -10.95
C ILE A 63 40.21 -7.65 -10.81
N ALA A 64 40.62 -6.39 -10.92
CA ALA A 64 39.74 -5.23 -10.86
C ALA A 64 38.71 -5.24 -11.98
N THR A 65 39.16 -5.58 -13.19
CA THR A 65 38.30 -5.63 -14.37
C THR A 65 37.32 -6.79 -14.30
N ILE A 66 37.75 -7.97 -13.84
CA ILE A 66 36.84 -9.11 -13.65
C ILE A 66 35.75 -8.79 -12.63
N LEU A 67 36.09 -8.18 -11.49
CA LEU A 67 35.11 -7.82 -10.46
C LEU A 67 34.12 -6.77 -10.96
N MET A 68 34.60 -5.78 -11.70
CA MET A 68 33.75 -4.74 -12.29
C MET A 68 32.81 -5.31 -13.36
N VAL A 69 33.31 -6.18 -14.24
CA VAL A 69 32.47 -6.80 -15.28
C VAL A 69 31.45 -7.75 -14.63
N ALA A 70 31.87 -8.54 -13.65
CA ALA A 70 30.99 -9.48 -12.96
C ALA A 70 29.78 -8.77 -12.33
N ILE A 71 29.99 -7.66 -11.62
CA ILE A 71 28.86 -6.92 -11.02
C ILE A 71 27.94 -6.32 -12.08
N THR A 72 28.47 -5.82 -13.20
CA THR A 72 27.63 -5.25 -14.28
C THR A 72 26.75 -6.30 -14.95
N VAL A 73 27.26 -7.51 -15.18
CA VAL A 73 26.47 -8.61 -15.75
C VAL A 73 25.36 -9.03 -14.79
N VAL A 74 25.65 -9.08 -13.49
CA VAL A 74 24.64 -9.38 -12.47
C VAL A 74 23.56 -8.30 -12.42
N LEU A 75 23.94 -7.02 -12.38
CA LEU A 75 22.97 -5.91 -12.38
C LEU A 75 22.12 -5.89 -13.65
N ALA A 76 22.73 -6.14 -14.81
CA ALA A 76 22.01 -6.25 -16.08
C ALA A 76 21.05 -7.45 -16.08
N GLY A 77 21.45 -8.59 -15.52
CA GLY A 77 20.58 -9.77 -15.39
C GLY A 77 19.40 -9.55 -14.44
N VAL A 78 19.63 -8.93 -13.28
CA VAL A 78 18.55 -8.58 -12.33
C VAL A 78 17.60 -7.57 -12.95
N LEU A 79 18.13 -6.54 -13.63
CA LEU A 79 17.32 -5.56 -14.35
C LEU A 79 16.52 -6.20 -15.48
N TYR A 80 17.10 -7.17 -16.22
CA TYR A 80 16.40 -7.91 -17.26
C TYR A 80 15.24 -8.74 -16.70
N VAL A 81 15.45 -9.50 -15.62
CA VAL A 81 14.36 -10.28 -15.01
C VAL A 81 13.26 -9.36 -14.48
N TRP A 82 13.63 -8.20 -13.93
CA TRP A 82 12.65 -7.22 -13.47
C TRP A 82 11.88 -6.58 -14.64
N ALA A 83 12.57 -6.20 -15.71
CA ALA A 83 11.94 -5.65 -16.92
C ALA A 83 11.11 -6.70 -17.67
N ALA A 84 11.53 -7.96 -17.68
CA ALA A 84 10.80 -9.07 -18.29
C ALA A 84 9.47 -9.34 -17.56
N ASN A 85 9.44 -9.28 -16.23
CA ASN A 85 8.18 -9.39 -15.49
C ASN A 85 7.20 -8.23 -15.80
N LEU A 86 7.72 -7.02 -16.01
CA LEU A 86 6.92 -5.88 -16.45
C LEU A 86 6.38 -6.08 -17.89
N ALA A 87 7.20 -6.66 -18.77
CA ALA A 87 6.84 -6.92 -20.16
C ALA A 87 5.91 -8.13 -20.35
N GLU A 88 6.12 -9.24 -19.64
CA GLU A 88 5.30 -10.46 -19.72
C GLU A 88 3.88 -10.24 -19.16
N SER A 89 3.73 -9.33 -18.19
CA SER A 89 2.41 -8.89 -17.74
C SER A 89 1.61 -8.14 -18.83
N ASN A 90 2.22 -7.84 -19.98
CA ASN A 90 1.70 -6.94 -21.01
C ASN A 90 1.93 -7.42 -22.45
N THR A 91 2.07 -8.73 -22.69
CA THR A 91 2.41 -9.26 -24.03
C THR A 91 1.29 -9.22 -25.07
N ASP A 92 0.14 -8.59 -24.80
CA ASP A 92 -0.92 -8.33 -25.77
C ASP A 92 -0.97 -6.83 -26.16
N GLY A 93 0.09 -6.39 -26.85
CA GLY A 93 -0.07 -5.51 -27.99
C GLY A 93 -0.45 -4.03 -27.78
N ASP A 94 -0.23 -3.44 -26.63
CA ASP A 94 0.04 -2.01 -26.45
C ASP A 94 0.49 -1.84 -24.99
N LEU A 95 1.45 -0.96 -24.70
CA LEU A 95 1.65 -0.52 -23.32
C LEU A 95 0.51 0.44 -22.97
N ALA A 96 -0.73 -0.06 -22.98
CA ALA A 96 -1.91 0.68 -22.57
C ALA A 96 -1.89 0.78 -21.06
N LEU A 97 -1.01 1.66 -20.55
CA LEU A 97 -1.05 2.09 -19.17
C LEU A 97 -2.35 2.87 -19.00
N TYR A 98 -3.32 2.24 -18.34
CA TYR A 98 -4.53 2.93 -17.97
C TYR A 98 -4.22 3.82 -16.77
N SER A 99 -4.62 5.09 -16.86
CA SER A 99 -4.52 6.05 -15.78
C SER A 99 -5.86 6.74 -15.67
N PHE A 100 -6.36 6.85 -14.45
CA PHE A 100 -7.60 7.57 -14.17
C PHE A 100 -7.33 8.61 -13.09
N SER A 101 -8.06 9.71 -13.17
CA SER A 101 -8.08 10.75 -12.14
C SER A 101 -9.47 10.83 -11.56
N GLY A 102 -9.55 10.83 -10.24
CA GLY A 102 -10.79 11.03 -9.50
C GLY A 102 -10.83 12.42 -8.87
N ALA A 103 -11.97 13.09 -8.99
CA ALA A 103 -12.25 14.37 -8.35
C ALA A 103 -13.58 14.30 -7.60
N ASP A 104 -13.72 15.14 -6.58
CA ASP A 104 -15.00 15.34 -5.91
C ASP A 104 -16.00 15.98 -6.89
N GLY A 105 -17.20 15.43 -6.94
CA GLY A 105 -18.25 15.83 -7.88
C GLY A 105 -19.00 17.08 -7.41
N ALA A 106 -19.83 17.63 -8.29
CA ALA A 106 -20.65 18.80 -7.95
C ALA A 106 -21.90 18.43 -7.13
N GLY A 107 -22.39 17.20 -7.26
CA GLY A 107 -23.50 16.66 -6.48
C GLY A 107 -23.07 16.19 -5.09
N ALA A 108 -24.04 16.12 -4.17
CA ALA A 108 -23.81 15.45 -2.90
C ALA A 108 -23.47 13.98 -3.17
N ASP A 109 -22.38 13.49 -2.56
CA ASP A 109 -21.94 12.10 -2.66
C ASP A 109 -21.51 11.65 -4.06
N GLU A 110 -21.15 12.60 -4.93
CA GLU A 110 -20.72 12.35 -6.30
C GLU A 110 -19.19 12.33 -6.42
N VAL A 111 -18.64 11.40 -7.19
CA VAL A 111 -17.23 11.38 -7.57
C VAL A 111 -17.15 11.31 -9.09
N VAL A 112 -16.34 12.17 -9.68
CA VAL A 112 -16.11 12.17 -11.13
C VAL A 112 -14.78 11.48 -11.40
N VAL A 113 -14.79 10.45 -12.22
CA VAL A 113 -13.58 9.73 -12.63
C VAL A 113 -13.35 9.96 -14.11
N THR A 114 -12.16 10.42 -14.49
CA THR A 114 -11.77 10.70 -15.87
C THR A 114 -10.67 9.75 -16.29
N MET A 115 -10.74 9.21 -17.52
CA MET A 115 -9.64 8.43 -18.09
C MET A 115 -8.59 9.38 -18.66
N ASP A 116 -7.39 9.42 -18.07
CA ASP A 116 -6.31 10.31 -18.52
C ASP A 116 -5.42 9.65 -19.58
N GLN A 117 -5.24 8.34 -19.48
CA GLN A 117 -4.42 7.53 -20.40
C GLN A 117 -5.03 6.13 -20.52
N GLY A 118 -4.85 5.50 -21.68
CA GLY A 118 -5.36 4.17 -21.96
C GLY A 118 -5.80 4.00 -23.41
N GLY A 119 -6.37 2.83 -23.70
CA GLY A 119 -7.12 2.59 -24.93
C GLY A 119 -8.63 2.61 -24.67
N ASP A 120 -9.41 2.46 -25.74
CA ASP A 120 -10.87 2.42 -25.66
C ASP A 120 -11.33 1.24 -24.77
N LEU A 121 -11.90 1.55 -23.60
CA LEU A 121 -12.37 0.54 -22.66
C LEU A 121 -13.85 0.26 -22.88
N ASN A 122 -14.19 -0.92 -23.38
CA ASN A 122 -15.59 -1.30 -23.59
C ASN A 122 -16.36 -1.43 -22.26
N TRP A 123 -17.53 -0.78 -22.15
CA TRP A 123 -18.40 -0.82 -20.97
C TRP A 123 -18.87 -2.23 -20.57
N ALA A 124 -18.93 -3.17 -21.53
CA ALA A 124 -19.25 -4.56 -21.24
C ALA A 124 -18.17 -5.27 -20.39
N SER A 125 -16.92 -4.83 -20.51
CA SER A 125 -15.77 -5.40 -19.81
C SER A 125 -15.28 -4.51 -18.66
N ALA A 126 -15.63 -3.23 -18.65
CA ALA A 126 -15.35 -2.34 -17.53
C ALA A 126 -16.11 -2.76 -16.26
N LYS A 127 -15.41 -2.80 -15.13
CA LYS A 127 -16.01 -2.94 -13.80
C LYS A 127 -15.49 -1.84 -12.92
N VAL A 128 -16.42 -1.05 -12.38
CA VAL A 128 -16.12 -0.01 -11.40
C VAL A 128 -16.45 -0.55 -10.02
N LYS A 129 -15.50 -0.55 -9.11
CA LYS A 129 -15.71 -0.89 -7.71
C LYS A 129 -15.45 0.33 -6.85
N VAL A 130 -16.32 0.55 -5.87
CA VAL A 130 -16.30 1.73 -5.00
C VAL A 130 -16.24 1.25 -3.57
N ALA A 131 -15.22 1.69 -2.83
CA ALA A 131 -15.11 1.54 -1.39
C ALA A 131 -15.22 2.91 -0.72
N ILE A 132 -16.01 3.00 0.34
CA ILE A 132 -16.21 4.24 1.08
C ILE A 132 -15.51 4.09 2.44
N GLY A 133 -14.52 4.92 2.71
CA GLY A 133 -13.71 4.84 3.93
C GLY A 133 -12.96 3.50 4.03
N GLN A 134 -13.27 2.72 5.07
CA GLN A 134 -12.68 1.38 5.30
C GLN A 134 -13.63 0.24 4.93
N GLU A 135 -14.77 0.55 4.33
CA GLU A 135 -15.76 -0.45 3.96
C GLU A 135 -15.29 -1.31 2.77
N ALA A 136 -15.88 -2.50 2.65
CA ALA A 136 -15.60 -3.38 1.53
C ALA A 136 -16.04 -2.74 0.20
N ALA A 137 -15.21 -2.91 -0.84
CA ALA A 137 -15.53 -2.39 -2.16
C ALA A 137 -16.76 -3.08 -2.77
N VAL A 138 -17.77 -2.27 -3.14
CA VAL A 138 -19.00 -2.69 -3.81
C VAL A 138 -18.86 -2.42 -5.30
N THR A 139 -19.36 -3.31 -6.15
CA THR A 139 -19.38 -3.08 -7.60
C THR A 139 -20.46 -2.07 -7.94
N ALA A 140 -20.10 -0.98 -8.59
CA ALA A 140 -21.04 0.00 -9.10
C ALA A 140 -21.66 -0.47 -10.41
N GLY A 141 -22.99 -0.39 -10.49
CA GLY A 141 -23.77 -0.66 -11.71
C GLY A 141 -24.21 0.64 -12.40
N ASP A 142 -24.97 0.50 -13.48
CA ASP A 142 -25.61 1.65 -14.14
C ASP A 142 -26.75 2.19 -13.27
N CYS A 143 -26.71 3.49 -12.93
CA CYS A 143 -27.74 4.14 -12.12
C CYS A 143 -29.13 4.10 -12.78
N ALA A 144 -29.23 3.96 -14.11
CA ALA A 144 -30.50 3.79 -14.80
C ALA A 144 -31.17 2.43 -14.50
N VAL A 145 -30.40 1.45 -14.04
CA VAL A 145 -30.88 0.10 -13.71
C VAL A 145 -31.10 -0.05 -12.20
N ASP A 146 -30.12 0.38 -11.40
CA ASP A 146 -30.19 0.31 -9.93
C ASP A 146 -29.43 1.48 -9.30
N ALA A 147 -30.15 2.34 -8.59
CA ALA A 147 -29.62 3.50 -7.86
C ALA A 147 -29.59 3.28 -6.34
N THR A 148 -29.84 2.06 -5.86
CA THR A 148 -29.88 1.74 -4.41
C THR A 148 -28.52 1.40 -3.80
N ALA A 149 -27.50 1.28 -4.64
CA ALA A 149 -26.10 1.05 -4.29
C ALA A 149 -25.22 2.08 -5.02
N PRO A 150 -23.89 2.15 -4.77
CA PRO A 150 -23.01 2.96 -5.59
C PRO A 150 -23.23 2.62 -7.06
N CYS A 151 -23.38 3.64 -7.91
CA CYS A 151 -23.71 3.45 -9.32
C CYS A 151 -23.03 4.53 -10.16
N TYR A 152 -22.91 4.31 -11.45
CA TYR A 152 -22.30 5.27 -12.38
C TYR A 152 -23.29 5.72 -13.46
N THR A 153 -23.02 6.89 -13.99
CA THR A 153 -23.71 7.49 -15.13
C THR A 153 -22.68 7.96 -16.14
N THR A 154 -22.98 7.74 -17.42
CA THR A 154 -22.17 8.19 -18.55
C THR A 154 -22.94 9.26 -19.30
N THR A 155 -22.24 10.29 -19.79
CA THR A 155 -22.86 11.30 -20.66
C THR A 155 -22.87 10.88 -22.13
N GLU A 156 -22.02 9.90 -22.47
CA GLU A 156 -21.80 9.44 -23.84
C GLU A 156 -22.62 8.18 -24.17
N THR A 157 -22.79 7.95 -25.48
CA THR A 157 -23.65 6.89 -26.04
C THR A 157 -22.89 5.81 -26.79
N ASP A 158 -21.60 6.00 -27.02
CA ASP A 158 -20.70 4.95 -27.46
C ASP A 158 -20.44 3.99 -26.30
N GLN A 159 -20.40 2.69 -26.62
CA GLN A 159 -20.29 1.63 -25.61
C GLN A 159 -18.85 1.47 -25.11
N ALA A 160 -18.08 2.56 -25.12
CA ALA A 160 -16.71 2.62 -24.68
C ALA A 160 -16.49 3.81 -23.74
N TRP A 161 -15.46 3.71 -22.93
CA TRP A 161 -14.90 4.81 -22.17
C TRP A 161 -13.56 5.15 -22.81
N ASN A 162 -13.47 6.35 -23.39
CA ASN A 162 -12.30 6.83 -24.09
C ASN A 162 -11.48 7.81 -23.23
N VAL A 163 -10.23 8.05 -23.66
CA VAL A 163 -9.34 9.00 -23.00
C VAL A 163 -9.91 10.42 -23.09
N GLY A 164 -9.94 11.12 -21.96
CA GLY A 164 -10.49 12.46 -21.79
C GLY A 164 -11.96 12.48 -21.37
N GLU A 165 -12.63 11.33 -21.33
CA GLU A 165 -14.02 11.24 -20.92
C GLU A 165 -14.15 10.99 -19.42
N ALA A 166 -15.20 11.59 -18.85
CA ALA A 166 -15.51 11.54 -17.44
C ALA A 166 -16.79 10.74 -17.18
N VAL A 167 -16.75 9.96 -16.10
CA VAL A 167 -17.85 9.14 -15.62
C VAL A 167 -18.20 9.61 -14.22
N THR A 168 -19.46 9.97 -14.05
CA THR A 168 -19.99 10.37 -12.76
C THR A 168 -20.40 9.13 -11.99
N ILE A 169 -19.82 8.94 -10.81
CA ILE A 169 -20.15 7.88 -9.87
C ILE A 169 -20.91 8.50 -8.71
N THR A 170 -22.17 8.13 -8.56
CA THR A 170 -22.93 8.45 -7.36
C THR A 170 -22.62 7.42 -6.29
N THR A 171 -22.01 7.87 -5.22
CA THR A 171 -21.80 7.09 -4.01
C THR A 171 -23.05 7.21 -3.12
N GLN A 172 -23.26 6.26 -2.21
CA GLN A 172 -24.39 6.33 -1.26
C GLN A 172 -24.10 7.28 -0.08
N GLY A 173 -23.07 8.10 -0.24
CA GLY A 173 -22.61 9.08 0.70
C GLY A 173 -21.78 8.56 1.85
N CYS A 174 -21.12 9.51 2.48
CA CYS A 174 -20.12 9.25 3.50
C CYS A 174 -20.67 9.21 4.92
N GLY A 175 -22.00 9.03 5.05
CA GLY A 175 -22.67 9.15 6.34
C GLY A 175 -22.67 10.60 6.85
N ALA A 176 -23.19 10.79 8.05
CA ALA A 176 -23.56 12.11 8.57
C ALA A 176 -22.37 12.97 9.06
N ASP A 177 -21.15 12.44 9.10
CA ASP A 177 -19.97 13.13 9.64
C ASP A 177 -18.87 13.25 8.56
N ALA A 178 -18.58 14.50 8.21
CA ALA A 178 -17.77 14.97 7.08
C ALA A 178 -16.34 14.38 6.97
N THR A 179 -15.82 14.45 5.72
CA THR A 179 -14.53 13.96 5.23
C THR A 179 -14.37 12.45 5.25
N CYS A 180 -14.59 11.85 4.09
CA CYS A 180 -14.33 10.43 3.83
C CYS A 180 -13.41 10.30 2.62
N THR A 181 -12.78 9.14 2.49
CA THR A 181 -12.05 8.78 1.28
C THR A 181 -12.86 7.76 0.51
N VAL A 182 -13.24 8.11 -0.72
CA VAL A 182 -13.83 7.18 -1.67
C VAL A 182 -12.69 6.59 -2.50
N THR A 183 -12.54 5.28 -2.45
CA THR A 183 -11.59 4.56 -3.30
C THR A 183 -12.35 3.94 -4.45
N VAL A 184 -12.02 4.36 -5.67
CA VAL A 184 -12.57 3.80 -6.90
C VAL A 184 -11.51 2.92 -7.54
N THR A 185 -11.87 1.67 -7.80
CA THR A 185 -11.03 0.70 -8.50
C THR A 185 -11.68 0.36 -9.83
N ILE A 186 -10.95 0.56 -10.93
CA ILE A 186 -11.38 0.20 -12.27
C ILE A 186 -10.70 -1.11 -12.65
N LEU A 187 -11.49 -2.09 -13.10
CA LEU A 187 -10.99 -3.40 -13.53
C LEU A 187 -11.53 -3.75 -14.91
N ASN A 188 -10.77 -4.57 -15.63
CA ASN A 188 -11.23 -5.24 -16.83
C ASN A 188 -11.65 -6.68 -16.46
N ASP A 189 -12.94 -6.96 -16.52
CA ASP A 189 -13.55 -8.25 -16.16
C ASP A 189 -13.10 -9.40 -17.07
N ARG A 190 -12.73 -9.09 -18.31
CA ARG A 190 -12.28 -10.10 -19.28
C ARG A 190 -10.99 -10.77 -18.82
N ASP A 191 -10.09 -9.97 -18.28
CA ASP A 191 -8.73 -10.39 -17.93
C ASP A 191 -8.53 -10.49 -16.41
N GLY A 192 -9.50 -9.99 -15.62
CA GLY A 192 -9.44 -9.96 -14.15
C GLY A 192 -8.38 -8.99 -13.60
N VAL A 193 -7.86 -8.11 -14.45
CA VAL A 193 -6.77 -7.17 -14.13
C VAL A 193 -7.37 -5.87 -13.63
N THR A 194 -6.80 -5.34 -12.53
CA THR A 194 -7.09 -3.98 -12.07
C THR A 194 -6.33 -3.00 -12.96
N LEU A 195 -7.07 -2.11 -13.62
CA LEU A 195 -6.52 -1.10 -14.51
C LEU A 195 -5.97 0.08 -13.69
N ASP A 196 -6.71 0.54 -12.69
CA ASP A 196 -6.28 1.60 -11.78
C ASP A 196 -7.04 1.57 -10.44
N THR A 197 -6.48 2.22 -9.44
CA THR A 197 -7.16 2.55 -8.18
C THR A 197 -6.90 3.99 -7.80
N SER A 198 -7.96 4.77 -7.76
CA SER A 198 -7.97 6.19 -7.41
C SER A 198 -8.59 6.40 -6.04
N SER A 199 -7.94 7.17 -5.17
CA SER A 199 -8.47 7.56 -3.86
C SER A 199 -8.84 9.04 -3.86
N ILE A 200 -10.11 9.36 -3.69
CA ILE A 200 -10.67 10.70 -3.72
C ILE A 200 -11.09 11.07 -2.31
N ALA A 201 -10.59 12.19 -1.79
CA ALA A 201 -11.12 12.78 -0.57
C ALA A 201 -12.34 13.63 -0.92
N MET A 202 -13.48 13.36 -0.28
CA MET A 202 -14.68 14.19 -0.42
C MET A 202 -14.60 15.38 0.53
N GLU A 203 -14.89 16.58 0.04
CA GLU A 203 -14.79 17.85 0.77
C GLU A 203 -16.12 18.35 1.34
#